data_AF-A0A382IPW0-F1
#
_entry.id   AF-A0A382IPW0-F1
#
_cell.length_a   1.000
_cell.length_b   1.000
_cell.length_c   1.000
_cell.angle_alpha   90.00
_cell.angle_beta   90.00
_cell.angle_gamma   90.00
#
_symmetry.space_group_name_H-M   'P 1'
#
loop_
_entity.id
_entity.type
_entity.pdbx_description
1 polymer ?
#
loop_
_entity_poly.entity_id
_entity_poly.type
_entity_poly.pdbx_seq_one_letter_code
_entity_poly.pdbx_strand_id
1 'polypeptide(L)' 'NPQAKGHSAIAHRGNARTIRTATHRLIAHKGGHLELYDHTTPETETKNLATAQPDKAAALLKQLQTRLAK' A
#
# COMPACT_ATOMS: atom_id res chain seq x y z
N ASN A 1 -15.64 11.29 7.13
CA ASN A 1 -14.92 10.85 8.33
C ASN A 1 -13.70 10.02 7.92
N PRO A 2 -12.47 10.55 7.97
CA PRO A 2 -11.26 9.82 7.58
C PRO A 2 -10.90 8.65 8.52
N GLN A 3 -11.60 8.52 9.67
CA GLN A 3 -11.43 7.45 10.66
C GLN A 3 -12.50 6.35 10.58
N ALA A 4 -13.43 6.41 9.62
CA ALA A 4 -14.34 5.28 9.41
C ALA A 4 -13.49 4.02 9.11
N LYS A 5 -13.86 2.85 9.65
CA LYS A 5 -13.36 1.53 9.20
C LYS A 5 -13.84 1.30 7.76
N GLY A 6 -13.33 2.11 6.84
CA GLY A 6 -13.65 2.12 5.44
C GLY A 6 -12.81 1.11 4.70
N HIS A 7 -13.37 0.60 3.60
CA HIS A 7 -12.68 -0.28 2.66
C HIS A 7 -11.33 0.30 2.23
N SER A 8 -10.39 -0.57 1.85
CA SER A 8 -9.07 -0.13 1.37
C SER A 8 -9.23 0.88 0.23
N ALA A 9 -8.61 2.05 0.37
CA ALA A 9 -8.62 3.10 -0.63
C ALA A 9 -7.53 2.84 -1.66
N ILE A 10 -7.83 3.09 -2.95
CA ILE A 10 -6.85 3.00 -4.03
C ILE A 10 -6.64 4.38 -4.66
N ALA A 11 -5.41 4.67 -5.08
CA ALA A 11 -5.08 5.84 -5.87
C ALA A 11 -4.18 5.44 -7.04
N HIS A 12 -4.35 6.11 -8.18
CA HIS A 12 -3.56 5.88 -9.38
C HIS A 12 -3.06 7.23 -9.91
N ARG A 13 -1.74 7.42 -9.92
CA ARG A 13 -1.06 8.51 -10.64
C ARG A 13 -0.13 7.89 -11.67
N GLY A 14 0.17 8.60 -12.76
CA GLY A 14 0.84 8.03 -13.95
C GLY A 14 2.07 7.15 -13.70
N ASN A 15 2.79 7.38 -12.59
CA ASN A 15 4.00 6.62 -12.24
C ASN A 15 3.86 5.69 -11.02
N ALA A 16 2.74 5.76 -10.27
CA ALA A 16 2.57 5.01 -9.04
C ALA A 16 1.11 4.65 -8.75
N ARG A 17 0.93 3.43 -8.25
CA ARG A 17 -0.36 2.87 -7.82
C ARG A 17 -0.31 2.64 -6.33
N THR A 18 -1.30 3.13 -5.59
CA THR A 18 -1.31 3.06 -4.12
C THR A 18 -2.53 2.29 -3.65
N ILE A 19 -2.36 1.43 -2.65
CA ILE A 19 -3.45 0.92 -1.82
C ILE A 19 -3.18 1.28 -0.36
N ARG A 20 -4.16 1.92 0.29
CA ARG A 20 -4.15 2.22 1.72
C ARG A 20 -5.18 1.33 2.40
N THR A 21 -4.73 0.53 3.36
CA THR A 21 -5.55 -0.33 4.20
C THR A 21 -5.69 0.27 5.60
N ALA A 22 -6.35 -0.45 6.52
CA ALA A 22 -6.43 -0.02 7.91
C ALA A 22 -5.08 0.01 8.62
N THR A 23 -4.08 -0.76 8.16
CA THR A 23 -2.79 -0.90 8.85
C THR A 23 -1.60 -0.49 8.01
N HIS A 24 -1.68 -0.69 6.69
CA HIS A 24 -0.54 -0.48 5.79
C HIS A 24 -0.92 0.39 4.59
N ARG A 25 0.09 1.05 4.03
CA ARG A 25 0.06 1.65 2.70
C ARG A 25 1.11 0.97 1.81
N LEU A 26 0.68 0.51 0.65
CA LEU A 26 1.58 0.04 -0.40
C LEU A 26 1.59 1.04 -1.55
N ILE A 27 2.77 1.40 -2.04
CA ILE A 27 2.98 2.16 -3.27
C ILE A 27 3.76 1.28 -4.25
N ALA A 28 3.14 0.96 -5.39
CA ALA A 28 3.75 0.23 -6.48
C ALA A 28 4.13 1.19 -7.60
N HIS A 29 5.43 1.33 -7.84
CA HIS A 29 5.96 2.17 -8.92
C HIS A 29 5.95 1.43 -10.25
N LYS A 30 5.80 2.16 -11.35
CA LYS A 30 5.86 1.59 -12.71
C LYS A 30 7.19 0.85 -12.99
N GLY A 31 8.28 1.25 -12.33
CA GLY A 31 9.61 0.62 -12.44
C GLY A 31 9.81 -0.66 -11.64
N GLY A 32 8.77 -1.21 -11.00
CA GLY A 32 8.87 -2.46 -10.22
C GLY A 32 9.29 -2.27 -8.76
N HIS A 33 9.69 -1.06 -8.37
CA HIS A 33 9.96 -0.73 -6.97
C HIS A 33 8.67 -0.71 -6.14
N LEU A 34 8.72 -1.30 -4.95
CA LEU A 34 7.62 -1.31 -3.99
C LEU A 34 8.02 -0.54 -2.73
N GLU A 35 7.09 0.25 -2.22
CA GLU A 35 7.18 0.82 -0.89
C GLU A 35 6.04 0.30 -0.03
N LEU A 36 6.36 -0.13 1.18
CA LEU A 36 5.40 -0.60 2.17
C LEU A 36 5.60 0.17 3.46
N TYR A 37 4.54 0.79 3.95
CA TYR A 37 4.55 1.57 5.19
C TYR A 37 3.51 1.02 6.16
N ASP A 38 3.89 0.91 7.43
CA ASP A 38 2.99 0.54 8.53
C ASP A 38 2.66 1.78 9.37
N HIS A 39 1.45 2.33 9.21
CA HIS A 39 1.01 3.52 9.96
C HIS A 39 0.41 3.18 11.33
N THR A 40 0.45 1.91 11.76
CA THR A 40 0.09 1.50 13.13
C THR A 40 1.26 1.56 14.08
N THR A 41 2.49 1.67 13.55
CA THR A 41 3.71 1.79 14.35
C THR A 41 3.97 3.26 14.72
N PRO A 42 4.63 3.51 15.87
CA PRO A 42 5.05 4.88 16.24
C PRO A 42 6.05 5.48 15.26
N GLU A 43 6.74 4.66 14.47
CA GLU A 43 7.65 5.10 13.39
C GLU A 43 6.87 5.67 12.18
N THR A 44 5.55 5.48 12.12
CA THR A 44 4.64 5.99 11.07
C THR A 44 5.09 5.63 9.64
N GLU A 45 4.71 6.43 8.62
CA GLU A 45 5.03 6.21 7.21
C GLU A 45 6.46 6.66 6.83
N THR A 46 7.47 6.47 7.71
CA THR A 46 8.85 6.95 7.47
C THR A 46 9.81 5.85 7.02
N LYS A 47 9.52 4.59 7.32
CA LYS A 47 10.37 3.44 7.03
C LYS A 47 9.75 2.57 5.96
N ASN A 48 10.46 2.38 4.84
CA ASN A 48 10.05 1.42 3.83
C ASN A 48 10.32 -0.01 4.32
N LEU A 49 9.24 -0.79 4.48
CA LEU A 49 9.23 -2.19 4.94
C LEU A 49 9.09 -3.18 3.79
N ALA A 50 9.14 -2.75 2.52
CA ALA A 50 8.88 -3.64 1.39
C ALA A 50 9.89 -4.80 1.29
N THR A 51 11.15 -4.54 1.63
CA THR A 51 12.22 -5.57 1.67
C THR A 51 12.19 -6.39 2.95
N ALA A 52 11.73 -5.81 4.07
CA ALA A 52 11.64 -6.47 5.36
C ALA A 52 10.39 -7.36 5.49
N GLN A 53 9.33 -7.05 4.74
CA GLN A 53 8.06 -7.78 4.72
C GLN A 53 7.61 -8.06 3.28
N PRO A 54 8.36 -8.87 2.51
CA PRO A 54 8.07 -9.14 1.10
C PRO A 54 6.70 -9.81 0.90
N ASP A 55 6.31 -10.73 1.78
CA ASP A 55 4.99 -11.39 1.73
C ASP A 55 3.83 -10.40 1.89
N LYS A 56 3.98 -9.44 2.80
CA LYS A 56 2.99 -8.39 3.03
C LYS A 56 2.86 -7.47 1.82
N ALA A 57 3.99 -7.08 1.24
CA ALA A 57 4.02 -6.26 0.03
C ALA A 57 3.37 -6.97 -1.15
N ALA A 58 3.67 -8.27 -1.36
CA ALA A 58 3.09 -9.08 -2.41
C ALA A 58 1.57 -9.27 -2.26
N ALA A 59 1.09 -9.53 -1.04
CA ALA A 59 -0.34 -9.67 -0.77
C ALA A 59 -1.13 -8.38 -1.09
N LEU A 60 -0.60 -7.23 -0.65
CA LEU A 60 -1.22 -5.93 -0.94
C LEU A 60 -1.12 -5.57 -2.42
N LEU A 61 -0.05 -5.97 -3.12
CA LEU A 61 0.10 -5.75 -4.55
C LEU A 61 -0.97 -6.53 -5.33
N LYS A 62 -1.19 -7.80 -4.98
CA LYS A 62 -2.25 -8.63 -5.57
C LYS A 62 -3.64 -8.02 -5.32
N GLN A 63 -3.89 -7.53 -4.10
CA GLN A 63 -5.14 -6.84 -3.77
C GLN A 63 -5.31 -5.57 -4.61
N LEU A 64 -4.25 -4.75 -4.75
CA LEU A 64 -4.25 -3.54 -5.58
C LEU A 64 -4.54 -3.86 -7.06
N GLN A 65 -3.89 -4.87 -7.62
CA GLN A 65 -4.12 -5.30 -9.01
C GLN A 65 -5.57 -5.77 -9.21
N THR A 66 -6.10 -6.59 -8.29
CA THR A 66 -7.49 -7.06 -8.32
C THR A 66 -8.48 -5.89 -8.27
N ARG A 67 -8.17 -4.88 -7.45
CA ARG A 67 -8.99 -3.67 -7.28
C ARG A 67 -8.98 -2.73 -8.50
N LEU A 68 -7.92 -2.76 -9.30
CA LEU A 68 -7.76 -1.95 -10.53
C LEU A 68 -8.25 -2.66 -11.79
N ALA A 69 -8.38 -3.98 -11.76
CA ALA A 69 -8.90 -4.79 -12.87
C ALA A 69 -10.44 -4.84 -12.93
N LYS A 70 -11.12 -4.30 -11.91
CA LYS A 70 -12.56 -4.03 -11.92
C LYS A 70 -12.83 -2.63 -12.44
#